data_AF-A0A084A4G9-F1
#
_entry.id   AF-A0A084A4G9-F1
#
_cell.length_a   1.000
_cell.length_b   1.000
_cell.length_c   1.000
_cell.angle_alpha   90.00
_cell.angle_beta   90.00
_cell.angle_gamma   90.00
#
_symmetry.space_group_name_H-M   'P 1'
#
loop_
_entity.id
_entity.type
_entity.pdbx_description
1 polymer ?
#
loop_
_entity_poly.entity_id
_entity_poly.type
_entity_poly.pdbx_seq_one_letter_code
_entity_poly.pdbx_strand_id
1 'polypeptide(L)'
;MTFSEMRGRAKVGFLEYKKEFLFNENAANRIDVLKRVAATFNHMTLSKVMFSLKEKCVAMNFAKMVRSIESMAFCVANEMYRTYKDKSLDKLIELNTKLTEDVFPKNKMAWLKKDKEACYYLWVLIINIKWKDILSSKPVDLYNSYNYKVGDGNEMAAIDLLGVRDFSPDHLNRYFSLVRFFEKLPFPSEIGINYLDSIFEDYKNTKEECRHKINIKNLTKSDELIVFSLDYLRKKGTVKRNGLMPITHHDNRPALITHIYLECLENADFPGRMNLLLKAWSQHKARKAPKKTVKKAQNHTLPVLSESDAKLLREIAMKFDVNEEGILSEAIGFYYDQMMKF
;
A
#
# COMPACT_ATOMS: atom_id res chain seq x y z
N MET A 1 9.84 -35.22 22.58
CA MET A 1 8.38 -35.04 22.51
C MET A 1 8.12 -33.99 21.44
N THR A 2 7.42 -34.36 20.37
CA THR A 2 7.26 -33.50 19.19
C THR A 2 6.11 -32.51 19.37
N PHE A 3 6.16 -31.37 18.69
CA PHE A 3 5.12 -30.33 18.75
C PHE A 3 3.71 -30.84 18.36
N SER A 4 3.67 -31.93 17.58
CA SER A 4 2.45 -32.66 17.22
C SER A 4 1.80 -33.35 18.42
N GLU A 5 2.60 -33.90 19.33
CA GLU A 5 2.14 -34.59 20.54
C GLU A 5 1.52 -33.62 21.57
N MET A 6 1.93 -32.35 21.55
CA MET A 6 1.43 -31.32 22.48
C MET A 6 0.02 -30.81 22.15
N ARG A 7 -0.40 -30.83 20.87
CA ARG A 7 -1.74 -30.36 20.46
C ARG A 7 -2.89 -31.34 20.78
N GLY A 8 -2.60 -32.64 20.86
CA GLY A 8 -3.63 -33.67 21.02
C GLY A 8 -4.34 -33.71 22.39
N ARG A 9 -3.82 -33.02 23.41
CA ARG A 9 -4.29 -33.13 24.82
C ARG A 9 -5.15 -31.96 25.34
N ALA A 10 -5.50 -30.99 24.49
CA ALA A 10 -5.99 -29.69 24.93
C ALA A 10 -7.38 -29.66 25.64
N LYS A 11 -8.21 -30.71 25.59
CA LYS A 11 -9.53 -30.73 26.27
C LYS A 11 -9.57 -31.50 27.60
N VAL A 12 -8.56 -32.32 27.90
CA VAL A 12 -8.44 -33.07 29.18
C VAL A 12 -7.33 -32.48 30.07
N GLY A 13 -6.41 -31.68 29.49
CA GLY A 13 -5.13 -31.34 30.12
C GLY A 13 -5.10 -30.24 31.19
N PHE A 14 -6.12 -29.38 31.34
CA PHE A 14 -5.97 -28.21 32.23
C PHE A 14 -5.86 -28.57 33.72
N LEU A 15 -6.75 -29.43 34.22
CA LEU A 15 -6.68 -29.92 35.60
C LEU A 15 -5.39 -30.70 35.85
N GLU A 16 -4.91 -31.41 34.84
CA GLU A 16 -3.68 -32.20 34.87
C GLU A 16 -2.45 -31.28 34.96
N TYR A 17 -2.38 -30.23 34.12
CA TYR A 17 -1.32 -29.21 34.20
C TYR A 17 -1.33 -28.45 35.52
N LYS A 18 -2.52 -28.17 36.09
CA LYS A 18 -2.62 -27.50 37.39
C LYS A 18 -2.07 -28.37 38.52
N LYS A 19 -2.39 -29.67 38.54
CA LYS A 19 -1.79 -30.62 39.47
C LYS A 19 -0.29 -30.70 39.26
N GLU A 20 0.16 -30.91 38.03
CA GLU A 20 1.58 -31.04 37.70
C GLU A 20 2.40 -29.79 38.09
N PHE A 21 1.83 -28.60 37.94
CA PHE A 21 2.48 -27.34 38.31
C PHE A 21 2.57 -27.16 39.83
N LEU A 22 1.47 -27.39 40.56
CA LEU A 22 1.41 -27.17 42.00
C LEU A 22 2.23 -28.19 42.80
N PHE A 23 2.23 -29.46 42.36
CA PHE A 23 2.92 -30.56 43.04
C PHE A 23 4.39 -30.72 42.63
N ASN A 24 4.89 -29.94 41.66
CA ASN A 24 6.33 -29.90 41.37
C ASN A 24 7.04 -28.99 42.36
N GLU A 25 8.13 -29.46 42.98
CA GLU A 25 8.97 -28.60 43.84
C GLU A 25 10.08 -27.90 43.04
N ASN A 26 10.38 -28.38 41.84
CA ASN A 26 11.44 -27.83 41.00
C ASN A 26 10.91 -26.72 40.07
N ALA A 27 11.52 -25.52 40.19
CA ALA A 27 11.23 -24.37 39.34
C ALA A 27 11.38 -24.67 37.83
N ALA A 28 12.37 -25.46 37.42
CA ALA A 28 12.59 -25.80 36.01
C ALA A 28 11.40 -26.61 35.44
N ASN A 29 10.88 -27.55 36.22
CA ASN A 29 9.73 -28.36 35.82
C ASN A 29 8.44 -27.53 35.79
N ARG A 30 8.24 -26.62 36.74
CA ARG A 30 7.12 -25.66 36.73
C ARG A 30 7.15 -24.77 35.49
N ILE A 31 8.34 -24.27 35.13
CA ILE A 31 8.54 -23.51 33.90
C ILE A 31 8.22 -24.37 32.68
N ASP A 32 8.60 -25.65 32.65
CA ASP A 32 8.27 -26.55 31.54
C ASP A 32 6.77 -26.76 31.37
N VAL A 33 6.02 -26.91 32.47
CA VAL A 33 4.56 -26.95 32.45
C VAL A 33 3.99 -25.67 31.83
N LEU A 34 4.46 -24.49 32.24
CA LEU A 34 4.03 -23.20 31.67
C LEU A 34 4.35 -23.11 30.17
N LYS A 35 5.51 -23.62 29.72
CA LYS A 35 5.86 -23.64 28.30
C LYS A 35 4.88 -24.48 27.50
N ARG A 36 4.57 -25.68 27.97
CA ARG A 36 3.62 -26.58 27.29
C ARG A 36 2.23 -25.95 27.23
N VAL A 37 1.76 -25.35 28.32
CA VAL A 37 0.48 -24.62 28.35
C VAL A 37 0.49 -23.45 27.37
N ALA A 38 1.49 -22.57 27.42
CA ALA A 38 1.60 -21.43 26.52
C ALA A 38 1.68 -21.83 25.04
N ALA A 39 2.34 -22.96 24.73
CA ALA A 39 2.42 -23.50 23.37
C ALA A 39 1.08 -24.00 22.82
N THR A 40 0.07 -24.23 23.67
CA THR A 40 -1.30 -24.56 23.22
C THR A 40 -2.08 -23.33 22.75
N PHE A 41 -1.62 -22.12 23.09
CA PHE A 41 -2.32 -20.90 22.72
C PHE A 41 -2.19 -20.65 21.22
N ASN A 42 -3.21 -20.01 20.64
CA ASN A 42 -3.08 -19.55 19.26
C ASN A 42 -1.96 -18.48 19.19
N HIS A 43 -1.29 -18.42 18.04
CA HIS A 43 -0.12 -17.58 17.84
C HIS A 43 -0.35 -16.09 18.15
N MET A 44 -1.53 -15.58 17.78
CA MET A 44 -1.92 -14.19 17.99
C MET A 44 -2.12 -13.88 19.49
N THR A 45 -2.88 -14.71 20.20
CA THR A 45 -3.08 -14.57 21.66
C THR A 45 -1.74 -14.69 22.38
N LEU A 46 -0.87 -15.62 22.00
CA LEU A 46 0.45 -15.77 22.60
C LEU A 46 1.32 -14.52 22.39
N SER A 47 1.26 -13.92 21.19
CA SER A 47 1.93 -12.65 20.91
C SER A 47 1.40 -11.50 21.78
N LYS A 48 0.08 -11.44 22.00
CA LYS A 48 -0.53 -10.45 22.92
C LYS A 48 -0.16 -10.69 24.37
N VAL A 49 -0.10 -11.96 24.81
CA VAL A 49 0.36 -12.33 26.15
C VAL A 49 1.78 -11.82 26.35
N MET A 50 2.68 -12.09 25.40
CA MET A 50 4.07 -11.58 25.44
C MET A 50 4.12 -10.06 25.65
N PHE A 51 3.41 -9.28 24.84
CA PHE A 51 3.42 -7.82 25.00
C PHE A 51 2.73 -7.33 26.27
N SER A 52 1.79 -8.09 26.82
CA SER A 52 1.15 -7.77 28.10
C SER A 52 2.08 -7.92 29.30
N LEU A 53 3.17 -8.69 29.17
CA LEU A 53 4.19 -8.80 30.21
C LEU A 53 5.00 -7.52 30.40
N LYS A 54 4.93 -6.56 29.46
CA LYS A 54 5.59 -5.25 29.55
C LYS A 54 7.12 -5.32 29.76
N GLU A 55 7.72 -6.45 29.37
CA GLU A 55 9.15 -6.70 29.53
C GLU A 55 9.97 -6.14 28.35
N LYS A 56 11.08 -5.48 28.67
CA LYS A 56 11.98 -4.88 27.68
C LYS A 56 12.55 -5.92 26.71
N CYS A 57 12.94 -7.09 27.22
CA CYS A 57 13.52 -8.17 26.43
C CYS A 57 12.54 -8.71 25.39
N VAL A 58 11.24 -8.70 25.70
CA VAL A 58 10.16 -9.15 24.81
C VAL A 58 10.06 -8.22 23.61
N ALA A 59 10.01 -6.91 23.84
CA ALA A 59 9.88 -5.94 22.75
C ALA A 59 11.13 -5.91 21.84
N MET A 60 12.32 -6.04 22.42
CA MET A 60 13.59 -6.04 21.68
C MET A 60 13.76 -7.27 20.79
N ASN A 61 13.29 -8.43 21.25
CA ASN A 61 13.50 -9.69 20.55
C ASN A 61 12.23 -10.21 19.86
N PHE A 62 11.11 -9.47 19.91
CA PHE A 62 9.85 -9.89 19.31
C PHE A 62 10.03 -10.29 17.86
N ALA A 63 10.75 -9.48 17.08
CA ALA A 63 11.00 -9.76 15.67
C ALA A 63 11.71 -11.11 15.42
N LYS A 64 12.59 -11.52 16.35
CA LYS A 64 13.30 -12.81 16.30
C LYS A 64 12.42 -13.97 16.78
N MET A 65 11.56 -13.73 17.77
CA MET A 65 10.76 -14.78 18.43
C MET A 65 9.43 -15.08 17.75
N VAL A 66 8.77 -14.08 17.16
CA VAL A 66 7.40 -14.18 16.64
C VAL A 66 7.24 -15.26 15.57
N ARG A 67 8.33 -15.70 14.92
CA ARG A 67 8.28 -16.76 13.92
C ARG A 67 8.10 -18.16 14.51
N SER A 68 8.29 -18.34 15.82
CA SER A 68 8.23 -19.64 16.49
C SER A 68 7.35 -19.60 17.73
N ILE A 69 6.30 -20.44 17.74
CA ILE A 69 5.45 -20.63 18.92
C ILE A 69 6.30 -21.13 20.10
N GLU A 70 7.29 -21.99 19.85
CA GLU A 70 8.21 -22.49 20.88
C GLU A 70 9.00 -21.35 21.53
N SER A 71 9.59 -20.46 20.72
CA SER A 71 10.37 -19.34 21.24
C SER A 71 9.50 -18.37 22.03
N MET A 72 8.29 -18.09 21.54
CA MET A 72 7.33 -17.26 22.25
C MET A 72 6.88 -17.90 23.57
N ALA A 73 6.50 -19.17 23.55
CA ALA A 73 6.07 -19.92 24.74
C ALA A 73 7.20 -20.03 25.77
N PHE A 74 8.44 -20.23 25.33
CA PHE A 74 9.62 -20.20 26.19
C PHE A 74 9.76 -18.86 26.89
N CYS A 75 9.65 -17.76 26.16
CA CYS A 75 9.76 -16.41 26.72
C CYS A 75 8.63 -16.15 27.73
N VAL A 76 7.38 -16.40 27.35
CA VAL A 76 6.21 -16.22 28.23
C VAL A 76 6.35 -17.04 29.50
N ALA A 77 6.71 -18.31 29.41
CA ALA A 77 6.79 -19.18 30.58
C ALA A 77 7.84 -18.74 31.59
N ASN A 78 9.04 -18.37 31.13
CA ASN A 78 10.10 -17.87 32.01
C ASN A 78 9.70 -16.56 32.69
N GLU A 79 9.14 -15.62 31.93
CA GLU A 79 8.74 -14.32 32.45
C GLU A 79 7.54 -14.39 33.40
N MET A 80 6.57 -15.26 33.09
CA MET A 80 5.45 -15.55 33.97
C MET A 80 5.94 -16.13 35.30
N TYR A 81 6.81 -17.14 35.27
CA TYR A 81 7.36 -17.74 36.48
C TYR A 81 8.17 -16.76 37.30
N ARG A 82 9.01 -15.95 36.65
CA ARG A 82 9.83 -14.92 37.29
C ARG A 82 8.97 -13.92 38.06
N THR A 83 7.87 -13.48 37.44
CA THR A 83 7.01 -12.42 37.98
C THR A 83 5.99 -12.92 39.00
N TYR A 84 5.34 -14.06 38.73
CA TYR A 84 4.18 -14.53 39.50
C TYR A 84 4.43 -15.81 40.30
N LYS A 85 5.57 -16.48 40.12
CA LYS A 85 5.97 -17.72 40.82
C LYS A 85 4.83 -18.76 40.86
N ASP A 86 4.29 -19.07 42.03
CA ASP A 86 3.24 -20.07 42.20
C ASP A 86 1.90 -19.68 41.57
N LYS A 87 1.67 -18.38 41.33
CA LYS A 87 0.45 -17.87 40.68
C LYS A 87 0.57 -17.80 39.16
N SER A 88 1.71 -18.20 38.60
CA SER A 88 2.01 -18.01 37.17
C SER A 88 1.05 -18.75 36.26
N LEU A 89 0.67 -19.97 36.62
CA LEU A 89 -0.25 -20.76 35.81
C LEU A 89 -1.63 -20.11 35.76
N ASP A 90 -2.23 -19.85 36.94
CA ASP A 90 -3.53 -19.19 37.03
C ASP A 90 -3.53 -17.83 36.30
N LYS A 91 -2.46 -17.05 36.44
CA LYS A 91 -2.33 -15.75 35.75
C LYS A 91 -2.17 -15.89 34.23
N LEU A 92 -1.42 -16.89 33.76
CA LEU A 92 -1.24 -17.17 32.33
C LEU A 92 -2.59 -17.46 31.67
N ILE A 93 -3.44 -18.21 32.38
CA ILE A 93 -4.75 -18.63 31.88
C ILE A 93 -5.73 -17.46 31.91
N GLU A 94 -5.75 -16.69 32.99
CA GLU A 94 -6.53 -15.44 33.08
C GLU A 94 -6.20 -14.51 31.90
N LEU A 95 -4.91 -14.33 31.60
CA LEU A 95 -4.46 -13.52 30.47
C LEU A 95 -4.90 -14.10 29.13
N ASN A 96 -4.77 -15.42 28.94
CA ASN A 96 -5.21 -16.07 27.70
C ASN A 96 -6.71 -15.89 27.45
N THR A 97 -7.54 -16.07 28.47
CA THR A 97 -9.00 -15.86 28.36
C THR A 97 -9.29 -14.41 27.98
N LYS A 98 -8.75 -13.45 28.75
CA LYS A 98 -8.95 -12.02 28.51
C LYS A 98 -8.51 -11.58 27.12
N LEU A 99 -7.35 -12.03 26.66
CA LEU A 99 -6.74 -11.59 25.40
C LEU A 99 -7.27 -12.34 24.18
N THR A 100 -7.93 -13.48 24.37
CA THR A 100 -8.65 -14.17 23.29
C THR A 100 -9.91 -13.41 22.91
N GLU A 101 -10.57 -12.77 23.87
CA GLU A 101 -11.77 -11.95 23.65
C GLU A 101 -11.44 -10.53 23.15
N ASP A 102 -10.22 -10.06 23.43
CA ASP A 102 -9.72 -8.79 22.91
C ASP A 102 -9.42 -8.89 21.41
N VAL A 103 -10.42 -8.69 20.57
CA VAL A 103 -10.29 -8.69 19.11
C VAL A 103 -10.45 -7.28 18.56
N PHE A 104 -9.64 -6.93 17.56
CA PHE A 104 -9.75 -5.62 16.91
C PHE A 104 -11.15 -5.46 16.25
N PRO A 105 -11.87 -4.37 16.54
CA PRO A 105 -13.23 -4.19 16.04
C PRO A 105 -13.27 -3.74 14.57
N LYS A 106 -13.62 -4.65 13.65
CA LYS A 106 -13.63 -4.43 12.18
C LYS A 106 -14.48 -3.24 11.73
N ASN A 107 -15.53 -2.90 12.47
CA ASN A 107 -16.42 -1.78 12.17
C ASN A 107 -15.69 -0.42 12.22
N LYS A 108 -14.59 -0.29 12.98
CA LYS A 108 -13.75 0.93 12.99
C LYS A 108 -13.17 1.27 11.62
N MET A 109 -13.00 0.28 10.75
CA MET A 109 -12.48 0.46 9.38
C MET A 109 -13.53 0.28 8.29
N ALA A 110 -14.81 0.05 8.63
CA ALA A 110 -15.84 -0.29 7.63
C ALA A 110 -16.03 0.79 6.55
N TRP A 111 -15.77 2.05 6.89
CA TRP A 111 -15.86 3.19 5.97
C TRP A 111 -14.84 3.13 4.82
N LEU A 112 -13.66 2.52 5.04
CA LEU A 112 -12.63 2.32 4.01
C LEU A 112 -13.12 1.47 2.84
N LYS A 113 -14.14 0.64 3.02
CA LYS A 113 -14.76 -0.11 1.91
C LYS A 113 -15.29 0.82 0.82
N LYS A 114 -15.70 2.04 1.18
CA LYS A 114 -16.28 3.02 0.25
C LYS A 114 -15.29 4.10 -0.19
N ASP A 115 -14.21 4.31 0.55
CA ASP A 115 -13.21 5.34 0.25
C ASP A 115 -11.92 4.71 -0.32
N LYS A 116 -11.83 4.68 -1.66
CA LYS A 116 -10.66 4.13 -2.38
C LYS A 116 -9.38 4.94 -2.17
N GLU A 117 -9.51 6.26 -2.00
CA GLU A 117 -8.36 7.13 -1.82
C GLU A 117 -7.73 6.92 -0.45
N ALA A 118 -8.55 7.01 0.61
CA ALA A 118 -8.08 6.76 1.97
C ALA A 118 -7.57 5.33 2.12
N CYS A 119 -8.26 4.33 1.56
CA CYS A 119 -7.80 2.94 1.63
C CYS A 119 -6.43 2.75 0.95
N TYR A 120 -6.20 3.40 -0.19
CA TYR A 120 -4.90 3.33 -0.87
C TYR A 120 -3.80 4.02 -0.05
N TYR A 121 -4.09 5.22 0.46
CA TYR A 121 -3.16 5.99 1.29
C TYR A 121 -2.73 5.20 2.53
N LEU A 122 -3.70 4.70 3.31
CA LEU A 122 -3.41 3.91 4.51
C LEU A 122 -2.67 2.62 4.16
N TRP A 123 -3.03 1.95 3.06
CA TRP A 123 -2.32 0.75 2.60
C TRP A 123 -0.85 1.06 2.27
N VAL A 124 -0.55 2.16 1.57
CA VAL A 124 0.83 2.60 1.31
C VAL A 124 1.58 2.86 2.61
N LEU A 125 0.95 3.48 3.62
CA LEU A 125 1.59 3.68 4.92
C LEU A 125 1.95 2.34 5.59
N ILE A 126 1.02 1.39 5.68
CA ILE A 126 1.27 0.13 6.39
C ILE A 126 2.29 -0.78 5.69
N ILE A 127 2.37 -0.79 4.35
CA ILE A 127 3.35 -1.66 3.67
C ILE A 127 4.78 -1.10 3.75
N ASN A 128 4.93 0.18 4.10
CA ASN A 128 6.23 0.83 4.24
C ASN A 128 6.63 1.06 5.70
N ILE A 129 5.73 0.83 6.67
CA ILE A 129 6.04 1.07 8.08
C ILE A 129 6.98 0.01 8.65
N LYS A 130 8.00 0.46 9.36
CA LYS A 130 8.92 -0.43 10.07
C LYS A 130 8.37 -0.78 11.44
N TRP A 131 8.74 -1.97 11.94
CA TRP A 131 8.30 -2.42 13.26
C TRP A 131 8.67 -1.44 14.37
N LYS A 132 9.87 -0.86 14.33
CA LYS A 132 10.29 0.16 15.31
C LYS A 132 9.36 1.36 15.36
N ASP A 133 8.82 1.81 14.23
CA ASP A 133 7.99 3.02 14.17
C ASP A 133 6.61 2.78 14.81
N ILE A 134 6.11 1.54 14.75
CA ILE A 134 4.92 1.10 15.48
C ILE A 134 5.17 1.09 17.00
N LEU A 135 6.37 0.72 17.43
CA LEU A 135 6.72 0.73 18.85
C LEU A 135 6.89 2.15 19.39
N SER A 136 7.47 3.05 18.59
CA SER A 136 7.74 4.45 18.95
C SER A 136 6.48 5.34 18.95
N SER A 137 5.44 4.99 18.21
CA SER A 137 4.20 5.78 18.07
C SER A 137 3.23 5.65 19.27
N LYS A 138 3.69 5.16 20.43
CA LYS A 138 2.82 4.86 21.58
C LYS A 138 2.87 5.93 22.67
N PRO A 139 1.73 6.31 23.28
CA PRO A 139 1.67 7.26 24.40
C PRO A 139 2.16 6.70 25.75
N VAL A 140 2.59 5.44 25.83
CA VAL A 140 2.89 4.80 27.12
C VAL A 140 4.38 4.88 27.39
N ASP A 141 4.75 5.60 28.45
CA ASP A 141 6.10 5.78 29.03
C ASP A 141 6.97 4.52 29.16
N LEU A 142 6.37 3.33 29.02
CA LEU A 142 7.09 2.06 28.91
C LEU A 142 8.05 2.03 27.71
N TYR A 143 7.79 2.78 26.63
CA TYR A 143 8.55 2.68 25.38
C TYR A 143 9.34 3.92 24.94
N ASN A 144 9.07 5.09 25.52
CA ASN A 144 9.79 6.34 25.20
C ASN A 144 11.24 6.37 25.72
N SER A 145 11.64 5.41 26.58
CA SER A 145 13.05 5.24 27.00
C SER A 145 13.90 4.45 26.00
N TYR A 146 13.33 3.95 24.90
CA TYR A 146 14.01 3.05 23.94
C TYR A 146 14.73 3.79 22.81
N ASN A 147 15.60 4.73 23.18
CA ASN A 147 16.56 5.38 22.28
C ASN A 147 17.82 4.50 21.99
N TYR A 148 17.67 3.18 21.85
CA TYR A 148 18.83 2.25 21.81
C TYR A 148 18.86 1.29 20.61
N LYS A 149 20.11 0.97 20.22
CA LYS A 149 20.57 0.15 19.10
C LYS A 149 19.60 -0.97 18.71
N VAL A 150 19.07 -0.78 17.51
CA VAL A 150 18.35 -1.72 16.65
C VAL A 150 18.85 -3.15 16.86
N GLY A 151 17.99 -4.03 17.41
CA GLY A 151 18.14 -5.46 17.17
C GLY A 151 17.82 -5.75 15.70
N ASP A 152 18.49 -6.73 15.08
CA ASP A 152 18.49 -7.00 13.63
C ASP A 152 17.10 -7.12 12.95
N GLY A 153 16.01 -7.26 13.71
CA GLY A 153 14.64 -7.39 13.19
C GLY A 153 13.74 -6.14 13.29
N ASN A 154 14.17 -5.06 13.95
CA ASN A 154 13.30 -3.89 14.18
C ASN A 154 13.19 -2.95 12.97
N GLU A 155 14.08 -3.10 11.98
CA GLU A 155 14.01 -2.41 10.68
C GLU A 155 13.13 -3.15 9.66
N MET A 156 12.66 -4.36 9.99
CA MET A 156 11.75 -5.11 9.12
C MET A 156 10.43 -4.36 8.93
N ALA A 157 9.85 -4.49 7.75
CA ALA A 157 8.49 -4.03 7.51
C ALA A 157 7.54 -4.78 8.45
N ALA A 158 6.65 -4.04 9.11
CA ALA A 158 5.75 -4.62 10.10
C ALA A 158 4.80 -5.66 9.47
N ILE A 159 4.40 -5.43 8.23
CA ILE A 159 3.59 -6.37 7.46
C ILE A 159 4.25 -7.75 7.32
N ASP A 160 5.56 -7.80 7.04
CA ASP A 160 6.31 -9.05 6.91
C ASP A 160 6.39 -9.77 8.24
N LEU A 161 6.63 -9.00 9.31
CA LEU A 161 6.75 -9.54 10.65
C LEU A 161 5.45 -10.19 11.14
N LEU A 162 4.33 -9.55 10.83
CA LEU A 162 3.00 -10.05 11.15
C LEU A 162 2.51 -11.11 10.15
N GLY A 163 3.24 -11.37 9.06
CA GLY A 163 2.79 -12.26 7.99
C GLY A 163 1.49 -11.77 7.35
N VAL A 164 1.39 -10.48 7.09
CA VAL A 164 0.33 -9.84 6.30
C VAL A 164 0.84 -9.74 4.87
N ARG A 165 0.03 -10.20 3.90
CA ARG A 165 0.42 -10.09 2.48
C ARG A 165 0.48 -8.63 2.07
N ASP A 166 1.60 -8.24 1.50
CA ASP A 166 1.89 -6.91 0.99
C ASP A 166 1.22 -6.67 -0.37
N PHE A 167 1.16 -7.70 -1.23
CA PHE A 167 0.52 -7.62 -2.55
C PHE A 167 -1.01 -7.65 -2.44
N SER A 168 -1.64 -6.52 -2.72
CA SER A 168 -3.09 -6.35 -2.73
C SER A 168 -3.52 -5.63 -4.02
N PRO A 169 -3.91 -6.38 -5.08
CA PRO A 169 -4.06 -5.84 -6.43
C PRO A 169 -5.29 -4.94 -6.61
N ASP A 170 -6.32 -5.11 -5.77
CA ASP A 170 -7.53 -4.31 -5.80
C ASP A 170 -7.86 -3.69 -4.44
N HIS A 171 -8.79 -2.73 -4.48
CA HIS A 171 -9.27 -1.98 -3.32
C HIS A 171 -9.76 -2.88 -2.18
N LEU A 172 -10.53 -3.92 -2.48
CA LEU A 172 -11.12 -4.77 -1.44
C LEU A 172 -10.05 -5.63 -0.76
N ASN A 173 -9.08 -6.12 -1.52
CA ASN A 173 -7.91 -6.80 -0.98
C ASN A 173 -7.05 -5.88 -0.10
N ARG A 174 -6.84 -4.61 -0.49
CA ARG A 174 -6.12 -3.64 0.36
C ARG A 174 -6.85 -3.40 1.68
N TYR A 175 -8.18 -3.24 1.62
CA TYR A 175 -9.01 -3.16 2.81
C TYR A 175 -8.84 -4.37 3.73
N PHE A 176 -8.88 -5.60 3.18
CA PHE A 176 -8.68 -6.79 4.00
C PHE A 176 -7.26 -6.92 4.55
N SER A 177 -6.24 -6.45 3.82
CA SER A 177 -4.86 -6.39 4.31
C SER A 177 -4.71 -5.41 5.48
N LEU A 178 -5.35 -4.24 5.41
CA LEU A 178 -5.44 -3.30 6.53
C LEU A 178 -6.13 -3.94 7.73
N VAL A 179 -7.29 -4.57 7.53
CA VAL A 179 -8.01 -5.28 8.61
C VAL A 179 -7.11 -6.33 9.27
N ARG A 180 -6.47 -7.18 8.48
CA ARG A 180 -5.58 -8.24 8.98
C ARG A 180 -4.38 -7.66 9.71
N PHE A 181 -3.83 -6.54 9.25
CA PHE A 181 -2.72 -5.88 9.91
C PHE A 181 -3.10 -5.46 11.34
N PHE A 182 -4.22 -4.75 11.52
CA PHE A 182 -4.68 -4.32 12.83
C PHE A 182 -5.14 -5.50 13.72
N GLU A 183 -5.76 -6.54 13.16
CA GLU A 183 -6.11 -7.75 13.91
C GLU A 183 -4.88 -8.48 14.45
N LYS A 184 -3.79 -8.49 13.69
CA LYS A 184 -2.55 -9.18 14.05
C LYS A 184 -1.62 -8.37 14.94
N LEU A 185 -1.89 -7.08 15.17
CA LEU A 185 -1.11 -6.30 16.11
C LEU A 185 -1.11 -7.01 17.48
N PRO A 186 0.07 -7.24 18.08
CA PRO A 186 0.17 -7.99 19.32
C PRO A 186 -0.15 -7.12 20.53
N PHE A 187 -1.02 -6.12 20.36
CA PHE A 187 -1.39 -5.16 21.39
C PHE A 187 -2.86 -5.34 21.78
N PRO A 188 -3.25 -4.86 22.97
CA PRO A 188 -4.66 -4.64 23.29
C PRO A 188 -5.37 -3.88 22.18
N SER A 189 -6.61 -4.26 21.87
CA SER A 189 -7.39 -3.68 20.76
C SER A 189 -7.49 -2.15 20.86
N GLU A 190 -7.67 -1.60 22.06
CA GLU A 190 -7.71 -0.16 22.31
C GLU A 190 -6.45 0.57 21.82
N ILE A 191 -5.27 -0.02 22.00
CA ILE A 191 -4.02 0.56 21.47
C ILE A 191 -4.03 0.54 19.95
N GLY A 192 -4.52 -0.54 19.34
CA GLY A 192 -4.69 -0.62 17.89
C GLY A 192 -5.69 0.42 17.35
N ILE A 193 -6.77 0.70 18.09
CA ILE A 193 -7.77 1.72 17.75
C ILE A 193 -7.14 3.11 17.80
N ASN A 194 -6.45 3.44 18.90
CA ASN A 194 -5.78 4.74 19.03
C ASN A 194 -4.73 4.95 17.93
N TYR A 195 -4.03 3.88 17.55
CA TYR A 195 -3.07 3.93 16.44
C TYR A 195 -3.75 4.17 15.08
N LEU A 196 -4.86 3.49 14.81
CA LEU A 196 -5.68 3.74 13.60
C LEU A 196 -6.18 5.18 13.57
N ASP A 197 -6.72 5.67 14.69
CA ASP A 197 -7.27 7.02 14.81
C ASP A 197 -6.16 8.07 14.57
N SER A 198 -4.95 7.86 15.11
CA SER A 198 -3.80 8.73 14.83
C SER A 198 -3.45 8.78 13.34
N ILE A 199 -3.30 7.63 12.68
CA ILE A 199 -2.99 7.57 11.24
C ILE A 199 -4.10 8.26 10.42
N PHE A 200 -5.35 8.12 10.85
CA PHE A 200 -6.48 8.73 10.17
C PHE A 200 -6.51 10.25 10.31
N GLU A 201 -6.20 10.77 11.50
CA GLU A 201 -6.03 12.21 11.69
C GLU A 201 -4.85 12.75 10.89
N ASP A 202 -3.72 12.04 10.83
CA ASP A 202 -2.58 12.40 9.97
C ASP A 202 -2.99 12.48 8.51
N TYR A 203 -3.78 11.52 8.01
CA TYR A 203 -4.32 11.55 6.65
C TYR A 203 -5.19 12.79 6.41
N LYS A 204 -6.10 13.12 7.33
CA LYS A 204 -6.97 14.32 7.20
C LYS A 204 -6.14 15.60 7.17
N ASN A 205 -5.19 15.74 8.09
CA ASN A 205 -4.31 16.90 8.17
C ASN A 205 -3.48 17.04 6.90
N THR A 206 -2.86 15.94 6.45
CA THR A 206 -2.12 15.89 5.19
C THR A 206 -2.97 16.35 4.02
N LYS A 207 -4.20 15.83 3.93
CA LYS A 207 -5.13 16.12 2.84
C LYS A 207 -5.50 17.60 2.79
N GLU A 208 -5.83 18.21 3.93
CA GLU A 208 -6.16 19.64 4.00
C GLU A 208 -4.93 20.52 3.73
N GLU A 209 -3.77 20.21 4.30
CA GLU A 209 -2.54 20.95 3.99
C GLU A 209 -2.19 20.92 2.50
N CYS A 210 -2.25 19.74 1.89
CA CYS A 210 -1.96 19.56 0.48
C CYS A 210 -2.97 20.29 -0.40
N ARG A 211 -4.23 20.38 0.01
CA ARG A 211 -5.28 21.11 -0.70
C ARG A 211 -4.97 22.60 -0.83
N HIS A 212 -4.31 23.19 0.17
CA HIS A 212 -3.88 24.59 0.14
C HIS A 212 -2.59 24.81 -0.66
N LYS A 213 -1.70 23.82 -0.69
CA LYS A 213 -0.38 23.91 -1.36
C LYS A 213 -0.43 23.52 -2.83
N ILE A 214 -1.31 22.58 -3.21
CA ILE A 214 -1.33 21.94 -4.54
C ILE A 214 -2.76 21.87 -5.06
N ASN A 215 -2.98 22.37 -6.29
CA ASN A 215 -4.24 22.19 -6.98
C ASN A 215 -4.36 20.78 -7.58
N ILE A 216 -4.69 19.79 -6.74
CA ILE A 216 -4.83 18.37 -7.12
C ILE A 216 -5.87 18.19 -8.24
N LYS A 217 -6.92 19.03 -8.28
CA LYS A 217 -7.92 18.98 -9.35
C LYS A 217 -7.29 19.19 -10.71
N ASN A 218 -6.28 20.06 -10.85
CA ASN A 218 -5.58 20.26 -12.12
C ASN A 218 -4.78 19.03 -12.57
N LEU A 219 -4.18 18.29 -11.64
CA LEU A 219 -3.38 17.10 -11.92
C LEU A 219 -4.24 15.83 -12.14
N THR A 220 -5.51 15.89 -11.74
CA THR A 220 -6.45 14.76 -11.83
C THR A 220 -7.58 15.01 -12.84
N LYS A 221 -7.40 15.97 -13.77
CA LYS A 221 -8.42 16.33 -14.78
C LYS A 221 -8.70 15.25 -15.81
N SER A 222 -7.70 14.45 -16.18
CA SER A 222 -7.85 13.38 -17.18
C SER A 222 -6.92 12.22 -16.89
N ASP A 223 -7.33 11.01 -17.29
CA ASP A 223 -6.54 9.80 -17.08
C ASP A 223 -5.18 9.86 -17.77
N GLU A 224 -5.10 10.46 -18.97
CA GLU A 224 -3.83 10.67 -19.67
C GLU A 224 -2.85 11.53 -18.87
N LEU A 225 -3.34 12.58 -18.21
CA LEU A 225 -2.50 13.43 -17.36
C LEU A 225 -2.05 12.66 -16.13
N ILE A 226 -2.93 11.86 -15.52
CA ILE A 226 -2.58 11.07 -14.34
C ILE A 226 -1.47 10.07 -14.68
N VAL A 227 -1.62 9.33 -15.79
CA VAL A 227 -0.60 8.40 -16.29
C VAL A 227 0.70 9.13 -16.60
N PHE A 228 0.64 10.24 -17.34
CA PHE A 228 1.81 11.07 -17.62
C PHE A 228 2.51 11.53 -16.34
N SER A 229 1.75 11.96 -15.34
CA SER A 229 2.27 12.47 -14.07
C SER A 229 3.01 11.38 -13.31
N LEU A 230 2.40 10.21 -13.17
CA LEU A 230 3.02 9.05 -12.53
C LEU A 230 4.32 8.64 -13.25
N ASP A 231 4.30 8.57 -14.58
CA ASP A 231 5.49 8.26 -15.38
C ASP A 231 6.58 9.32 -15.23
N TYR A 232 6.20 10.60 -15.21
CA TYR A 232 7.11 11.72 -15.03
C TYR A 232 7.80 11.66 -13.66
N LEU A 233 7.02 11.47 -12.61
CA LEU A 233 7.49 11.36 -11.23
C LEU A 233 8.41 10.15 -11.05
N ARG A 234 8.05 9.00 -11.64
CA ARG A 234 8.91 7.81 -11.68
C ARG A 234 10.25 8.12 -12.34
N LYS A 235 10.24 8.75 -13.52
CA LYS A 235 11.46 9.12 -14.25
C LYS A 235 12.34 10.12 -13.48
N LYS A 236 11.75 10.96 -12.65
CA LYS A 236 12.48 11.91 -11.79
C LYS A 236 12.96 11.29 -10.48
N GLY A 237 12.70 10.01 -10.23
CA GLY A 237 13.13 9.31 -9.02
C GLY A 237 12.49 9.87 -7.74
N THR A 238 11.35 10.56 -7.86
CA THR A 238 10.62 11.09 -6.69
C THR A 238 9.82 10.00 -5.99
N VAL A 239 9.55 8.88 -6.65
CA VAL A 239 8.71 7.82 -6.10
C VAL A 239 9.56 6.89 -5.24
N LYS A 240 9.64 7.21 -3.94
CA LYS A 240 10.44 6.50 -2.94
C LYS A 240 9.56 5.82 -1.89
N ARG A 241 8.75 4.83 -2.29
CA ARG A 241 7.98 3.94 -1.41
C ARG A 241 7.27 2.87 -2.23
N ASN A 242 7.06 1.71 -1.61
CA ASN A 242 6.22 0.67 -2.19
C ASN A 242 4.78 1.15 -2.29
N GLY A 243 4.07 0.67 -3.31
CA GLY A 243 2.65 0.99 -3.51
C GLY A 243 2.38 2.40 -4.02
N LEU A 244 3.36 3.29 -4.21
CA LEU A 244 3.13 4.60 -4.84
C LEU A 244 2.89 4.52 -6.36
N MET A 245 3.29 3.42 -6.99
CA MET A 245 2.94 3.13 -8.37
C MET A 245 1.60 2.38 -8.42
N PRO A 246 0.73 2.69 -9.39
CA PRO A 246 -0.52 1.96 -9.55
C PRO A 246 -0.24 0.50 -9.91
N ILE A 247 -1.00 -0.42 -9.31
CA ILE A 247 -0.95 -1.85 -9.67
C ILE A 247 -1.89 -2.10 -10.87
N THR A 248 -3.00 -1.38 -10.93
CA THR A 248 -3.98 -1.44 -12.02
C THR A 248 -4.31 -0.04 -12.55
N HIS A 249 -4.90 0.05 -13.74
CA HIS A 249 -5.35 1.35 -14.29
C HIS A 249 -6.33 2.08 -13.37
N HIS A 250 -7.16 1.34 -12.61
CA HIS A 250 -8.10 1.93 -11.65
C HIS A 250 -7.41 2.59 -10.45
N ASP A 251 -6.14 2.26 -10.21
CA ASP A 251 -5.35 2.82 -9.11
C ASP A 251 -4.59 4.07 -9.50
N ASN A 252 -4.54 4.44 -10.79
CA ASN A 252 -3.78 5.59 -11.28
C ASN A 252 -4.08 6.86 -10.46
N ARG A 253 -5.37 7.15 -10.24
CA ARG A 253 -5.79 8.34 -9.49
C ARG A 253 -5.45 8.24 -8.00
N PRO A 254 -5.87 7.19 -7.24
CA PRO A 254 -5.45 7.02 -5.85
C PRO A 254 -3.93 7.03 -5.65
N ALA A 255 -3.17 6.41 -6.55
CA ALA A 255 -1.71 6.35 -6.47
C ALA A 255 -1.07 7.73 -6.60
N LEU A 256 -1.49 8.51 -7.60
CA LEU A 256 -0.98 9.88 -7.80
C LEU A 256 -1.33 10.78 -6.61
N ILE A 257 -2.58 10.73 -6.14
CA ILE A 257 -3.02 11.53 -4.99
C ILE A 257 -2.23 11.16 -3.73
N THR A 258 -2.06 9.86 -3.46
CA THR A 258 -1.26 9.36 -2.33
C THR A 258 0.18 9.85 -2.40
N HIS A 259 0.80 9.80 -3.58
CA HIS A 259 2.15 10.31 -3.77
C HIS A 259 2.25 11.81 -3.48
N ILE A 260 1.30 12.60 -4.00
CA ILE A 260 1.24 14.04 -3.77
C ILE A 260 1.13 14.35 -2.27
N TYR A 261 0.26 13.65 -1.57
CA TYR A 261 0.05 13.81 -0.14
C TYR A 261 1.32 13.56 0.68
N LEU A 262 2.01 12.45 0.43
CA LEU A 262 3.20 12.09 1.18
C LEU A 262 4.40 13.00 0.85
N GLU A 263 4.65 13.30 -0.43
CA GLU A 263 5.79 14.13 -0.82
C GLU A 263 5.63 15.61 -0.47
N CYS A 264 4.40 16.13 -0.50
CA CYS A 264 4.15 17.54 -0.20
C CYS A 264 4.44 17.87 1.28
N LEU A 265 4.35 16.90 2.18
CA LEU A 265 4.72 17.07 3.58
C LEU A 265 6.22 16.96 3.81
N GLU A 266 6.87 16.04 3.10
CA GLU A 266 8.28 15.72 3.31
C GLU A 266 9.24 16.66 2.58
N ASN A 267 8.76 17.34 1.53
CA ASN A 267 9.60 18.14 0.67
C ASN A 267 8.98 19.51 0.37
N ALA A 268 9.56 20.55 0.96
CA ALA A 268 9.11 21.93 0.81
C ALA A 268 9.10 22.44 -0.65
N ASP A 269 9.96 21.90 -1.53
CA ASP A 269 10.04 22.26 -2.95
C ASP A 269 9.05 21.46 -3.83
N PHE A 270 8.37 20.45 -3.28
CA PHE A 270 7.47 19.60 -4.05
C PHE A 270 6.34 20.36 -4.77
N PRO A 271 5.69 21.40 -4.18
CA PRO A 271 4.73 22.23 -4.91
C PRO A 271 5.34 22.90 -6.17
N GLY A 272 6.59 23.36 -6.09
CA GLY A 272 7.34 23.90 -7.23
C GLY A 272 7.54 22.87 -8.34
N ARG A 273 7.87 21.63 -7.96
CA ARG A 273 8.00 20.50 -8.90
C ARG A 273 6.68 20.13 -9.57
N MET A 274 5.55 20.27 -8.87
CA MET A 274 4.23 20.05 -9.47
C MET A 274 3.91 21.07 -10.56
N ASN A 275 4.35 22.32 -10.40
CA ASN A 275 4.22 23.33 -11.45
C ASN A 275 5.08 23.00 -12.67
N LEU A 276 6.30 22.47 -12.48
CA LEU A 276 7.14 22.00 -13.58
C LEU A 276 6.51 20.81 -14.32
N LEU A 277 5.88 19.89 -13.60
CA LEU A 277 5.14 18.77 -14.18
C LEU A 277 3.98 19.27 -15.05
N LEU A 278 3.19 20.24 -14.58
CA LEU A 278 2.11 20.84 -15.38
C LEU A 278 2.64 21.54 -16.64
N LYS A 279 3.78 22.24 -16.55
CA LYS A 279 4.44 22.83 -17.73
C LYS A 279 4.89 21.75 -18.72
N ALA A 280 5.51 20.67 -18.23
CA ALA A 280 5.93 19.54 -19.04
C ALA A 280 4.73 18.87 -19.74
N TRP A 281 3.60 18.76 -19.06
CA TRP A 281 2.35 18.26 -19.64
C TRP A 281 1.83 19.16 -20.76
N SER A 282 1.79 20.48 -20.56
CA SER A 282 1.38 21.43 -21.60
C SER A 282 2.26 21.32 -22.86
N GLN A 283 3.58 21.17 -22.68
CA GLN A 283 4.51 20.94 -23.79
C GLN A 283 4.28 19.59 -24.47
N HIS A 284 4.04 18.52 -23.71
CA HIS A 284 3.72 17.20 -24.24
C HIS A 284 2.44 17.23 -25.09
N LYS A 285 1.40 17.92 -24.61
CA LYS A 285 0.17 18.16 -25.39
C LYS A 285 0.46 18.93 -26.68
N ALA A 286 1.23 20.02 -26.62
CA ALA A 286 1.56 20.81 -27.81
C ALA A 286 2.31 20.00 -28.88
N ARG A 287 3.19 19.05 -28.46
CA ARG A 287 3.91 18.15 -29.38
C ARG A 287 3.02 17.08 -29.99
N LYS A 288 2.02 16.60 -29.24
CA LYS A 288 1.06 15.59 -29.70
C LYS A 288 -0.16 16.17 -30.41
N ALA A 289 -0.40 17.47 -30.26
CA ALA A 289 -1.43 18.15 -31.03
C ALA A 289 -1.14 17.90 -32.51
N PRO A 290 -2.14 17.49 -33.31
CA PRO A 290 -1.95 17.40 -34.74
C PRO A 290 -1.37 18.72 -35.19
N LYS A 291 -0.18 18.71 -35.80
CA LYS A 291 0.34 19.90 -36.44
C LYS A 291 -0.80 20.35 -37.34
N LYS A 292 -1.42 21.49 -37.05
CA LYS A 292 -2.10 22.24 -38.09
C LYS A 292 -0.99 22.45 -39.09
N THR A 293 -0.94 21.61 -40.12
CA THR A 293 -0.44 22.04 -41.41
C THR A 293 -1.26 23.29 -41.66
N VAL A 294 -0.67 24.44 -41.33
CA VAL A 294 -0.96 25.63 -42.08
C VAL A 294 -0.62 25.17 -43.48
N LYS A 295 -1.64 24.69 -44.22
CA LYS A 295 -1.63 24.80 -45.66
C LYS A 295 -1.43 26.30 -45.86
N LYS A 296 -0.16 26.72 -45.97
CA LYS A 296 0.13 27.81 -46.88
C LYS A 296 -0.56 27.32 -48.14
N ALA A 297 -1.60 28.02 -48.58
CA ALA A 297 -2.04 27.89 -49.94
C ALA A 297 -0.80 28.24 -50.78
N GLN A 298 -0.03 27.22 -51.14
CA GLN A 298 0.69 27.29 -52.38
C GLN A 298 -0.44 27.34 -53.39
N ASN A 299 -0.74 28.55 -53.86
CA ASN A 299 -1.40 28.73 -55.13
C ASN A 299 -0.46 28.10 -56.15
N HIS A 300 -0.54 26.79 -56.30
CA HIS A 300 -0.10 26.15 -57.51
C HIS A 300 -1.09 26.64 -58.55
N THR A 301 -0.69 27.67 -59.30
CA THR A 301 -1.29 27.95 -60.60
C THR A 301 -1.19 26.65 -61.38
N LEU A 302 -2.32 25.96 -61.52
CA LEU A 302 -2.47 24.86 -62.46
C LEU A 302 -1.94 25.33 -63.82
N PRO A 303 -1.22 24.49 -64.58
CA PRO A 303 -0.88 24.84 -65.95
C PRO A 303 -2.16 25.22 -66.69
N VAL A 304 -2.12 26.35 -67.40
CA VAL A 304 -3.29 26.87 -68.12
C VAL A 304 -3.69 25.83 -69.16
N LEU A 305 -4.82 25.15 -68.90
CA LEU A 305 -5.41 24.22 -69.85
C LEU A 305 -5.89 24.99 -71.08
N SER A 306 -5.79 24.37 -72.25
CA SER A 306 -6.44 24.92 -73.44
C SER A 306 -7.96 24.95 -73.23
N GLU A 307 -8.65 25.82 -73.94
CA GLU A 307 -10.11 25.99 -73.79
C GLU A 307 -10.88 24.69 -74.11
N SER A 308 -10.36 23.88 -75.04
CA SER A 308 -10.90 22.54 -75.35
C SER A 308 -10.69 21.55 -74.22
N ASP A 309 -9.52 21.55 -73.56
CA ASP A 309 -9.22 20.62 -72.48
C ASP A 309 -10.00 20.96 -71.21
N ALA A 310 -10.16 22.26 -70.93
CA ALA A 310 -10.97 22.74 -69.81
C ALA A 310 -12.46 22.39 -70.00
N LYS A 311 -12.97 22.42 -71.24
CA LYS A 311 -14.34 22.01 -71.55
C LYS A 311 -14.53 20.50 -71.38
N LEU A 312 -13.59 19.70 -71.88
CA LEU A 312 -13.63 18.25 -71.73
C LEU A 312 -13.57 17.85 -70.24
N LEU A 313 -12.72 18.49 -69.45
CA LEU A 313 -12.61 18.24 -68.01
C LEU A 313 -13.92 18.55 -67.28
N ARG A 314 -14.59 19.65 -67.63
CA ARG A 314 -15.93 20.00 -67.12
C ARG A 314 -16.99 18.96 -67.47
N GLU A 315 -16.99 18.47 -68.70
CA GLU A 315 -17.96 17.45 -69.14
C GLU A 315 -17.76 16.13 -68.38
N ILE A 316 -16.51 15.73 -68.13
CA ILE A 316 -16.20 14.55 -67.32
C ILE A 316 -16.60 14.78 -65.85
N ALA A 317 -16.28 15.94 -65.27
CA ALA A 317 -16.67 16.33 -63.92
C ALA A 317 -18.18 16.23 -63.69
N MET A 318 -18.97 16.79 -64.61
CA MET A 318 -20.43 16.72 -64.53
C MET A 318 -20.97 15.31 -64.72
N LYS A 319 -20.36 14.50 -65.59
CA LYS A 319 -20.81 13.12 -65.85
C LYS A 319 -20.64 12.20 -64.64
N PHE A 320 -19.61 12.44 -63.82
CA PHE A 320 -19.25 11.59 -62.69
C PHE A 320 -19.55 12.20 -61.32
N ASP A 321 -20.18 13.39 -61.29
CA ASP A 321 -20.50 14.15 -60.06
C ASP A 321 -19.27 14.34 -59.14
N VAL A 322 -18.14 14.68 -59.75
CA VAL A 322 -16.87 14.96 -59.06
C VAL A 322 -16.34 16.33 -59.49
N ASN A 323 -15.57 16.97 -58.62
CA ASN A 323 -14.94 18.24 -58.94
C ASN A 323 -13.76 18.06 -59.93
N GLU A 324 -13.53 19.07 -60.76
CA GLU A 324 -12.48 19.07 -61.79
C GLU A 324 -11.07 18.81 -61.20
N GLU A 325 -10.79 19.37 -60.01
CA GLU A 325 -9.53 19.14 -59.29
C GLU A 325 -9.34 17.67 -58.85
N GLY A 326 -10.44 17.00 -58.46
CA GLY A 326 -10.41 15.60 -58.06
C GLY A 326 -10.06 14.68 -59.24
N ILE A 327 -10.63 14.95 -60.42
CA ILE A 327 -10.32 14.20 -61.65
C ILE A 327 -8.86 14.38 -62.05
N LEU A 328 -8.34 15.61 -62.02
CA LEU A 328 -6.93 15.87 -62.33
C LEU A 328 -6.01 15.16 -61.32
N SER A 329 -6.36 15.18 -60.03
CA SER A 329 -5.57 14.51 -58.99
C SER A 329 -5.53 12.99 -59.19
N GLU A 330 -6.65 12.36 -59.57
CA GLU A 330 -6.69 10.93 -59.87
C GLU A 330 -5.93 10.58 -61.15
N ALA A 331 -6.08 11.39 -62.20
CA ALA A 331 -5.35 11.19 -63.45
C ALA A 331 -3.83 11.29 -63.24
N ILE A 332 -3.37 12.30 -62.48
CA ILE A 332 -1.96 12.46 -62.11
C ILE A 332 -1.49 11.25 -61.29
N GLY A 333 -2.26 10.81 -60.30
CA GLY A 333 -1.96 9.61 -59.51
C GLY A 333 -1.81 8.36 -60.38
N PHE A 334 -2.74 8.13 -61.30
CA PHE A 334 -2.69 7.02 -62.24
C PHE A 334 -1.47 7.09 -63.17
N TYR A 335 -1.12 8.27 -63.68
CA TYR A 335 0.08 8.46 -64.50
C TYR A 335 1.37 8.19 -63.72
N TYR A 336 1.46 8.64 -62.46
CA TYR A 336 2.60 8.34 -61.60
C TYR A 336 2.73 6.84 -61.32
N ASP A 337 1.62 6.16 -61.04
CA ASP A 337 1.61 4.71 -60.81
C ASP A 337 1.97 3.90 -62.06
N GLN A 338 1.64 4.40 -63.26
CA GLN A 338 2.06 3.83 -64.54
C GLN A 338 3.57 4.03 -64.78
N MET A 339 4.09 5.22 -64.46
CA MET A 339 5.52 5.54 -64.62
C MET A 339 6.42 4.76 -63.65
N MET A 340 5.91 4.38 -62.48
CA MET A 340 6.66 3.60 -61.48
C MET A 340 6.64 2.07 -61.73
N LYS A 341 5.95 1.62 -62.78
CA LYS A 341 5.86 0.20 -63.18
C LYS A 341 6.76 -0.18 -64.37
N PHE A 342 7.55 0.77 -64.87
CA PHE A 342 8.67 0.56 -65.78
C PHE A 342 9.96 0.99 -65.05
#